data_AF-A0A833GGF2-F1
#
_entry.id   AF-A0A833GGF2-F1
#
_cell.length_a   1.000
_cell.length_b   1.000
_cell.length_c   1.000
_cell.angle_alpha   90.00
_cell.angle_beta   90.00
_cell.angle_gamma   90.00
#
_symmetry.space_group_name_H-M   'P 1'
#
loop_
_entity.id
_entity.type
_entity.pdbx_description
1 polymer ?
#
loop_
_entity_poly.entity_id
_entity_poly.type
_entity_poly.pdbx_seq_one_letter_code
_entity_poly.pdbx_strand_id
1 'polypeptide(L)'
;MIDDKKPSAAGRDDLSGTDSEGYLIDPALWTETFAETVARREDIELSDEHWKVIRFMRSWLDEHGVSPDARHVMKFLSGDRDAGRARLFELFPYGYVKQACKIAGMKKPRAWSTG
;
A
#
# COMPACT_ATOMS: atom_id res chain seq x y z
N MET A 1 -23.47 -29.21 -27.60
CA MET A 1 -24.02 -28.42 -26.49
C MET A 1 -22.83 -27.80 -25.81
N ILE A 2 -22.79 -26.48 -25.77
CA ILE A 2 -21.62 -25.73 -25.30
C ILE A 2 -21.83 -25.54 -23.80
N ASP A 3 -21.16 -26.36 -22.99
CA ASP A 3 -20.82 -25.99 -21.62
C ASP A 3 -19.92 -24.76 -21.70
N ASP A 4 -20.24 -23.68 -20.97
CA ASP A 4 -19.27 -23.00 -20.11
C ASP A 4 -19.85 -21.75 -19.43
N LYS A 5 -19.70 -21.75 -18.11
CA LYS A 5 -19.32 -20.61 -17.28
C LYS A 5 -20.36 -19.50 -17.02
N LYS A 6 -21.08 -19.71 -15.93
CA LYS A 6 -21.55 -18.75 -14.91
C LYS A 6 -20.88 -17.35 -15.01
N PRO A 7 -21.65 -16.25 -15.09
CA PRO A 7 -21.09 -14.90 -15.00
C PRO A 7 -20.78 -14.60 -13.54
N SER A 8 -19.51 -14.50 -13.18
CA SER A 8 -19.10 -14.07 -11.84
C SER A 8 -18.22 -12.84 -11.97
N ALA A 9 -18.85 -11.68 -11.78
CA ALA A 9 -18.28 -10.37 -11.55
C ALA A 9 -16.80 -10.19 -11.93
N ALA A 10 -16.56 -9.68 -13.12
CA ALA A 10 -15.42 -8.80 -13.35
C ALA A 10 -15.62 -7.56 -12.46
N GLY A 11 -15.29 -7.67 -11.18
CA GLY A 11 -15.02 -6.51 -10.34
C GLY A 11 -13.84 -5.81 -11.00
N ARG A 12 -14.11 -4.67 -11.64
CA ARG A 12 -13.08 -3.90 -12.34
C ARG A 12 -12.00 -3.59 -11.31
N ASP A 13 -10.83 -4.19 -11.42
CA ASP A 13 -9.65 -3.76 -10.68
C ASP A 13 -9.46 -2.26 -10.97
N ASP A 14 -9.86 -1.39 -10.05
CA ASP A 14 -9.80 0.06 -10.22
C ASP A 14 -8.34 0.52 -10.08
N LEU A 15 -7.58 0.29 -11.14
CA LEU A 15 -6.18 0.72 -11.30
C LEU A 15 -6.04 1.77 -12.41
N SER A 16 -7.16 2.38 -12.82
CA SER A 16 -7.23 3.39 -13.88
C SER A 16 -6.42 4.67 -13.60
N GLY A 17 -5.75 4.77 -12.46
CA GLY A 17 -4.88 5.89 -12.08
C GLY A 17 -3.46 5.49 -11.70
N THR A 18 -3.00 4.27 -12.01
CA THR A 18 -1.63 3.84 -11.68
C THR A 18 -0.67 3.87 -12.86
N ASP A 19 0.61 4.09 -12.57
CA ASP A 19 1.71 3.92 -13.51
C ASP A 19 1.99 2.43 -13.82
N SER A 20 2.89 2.14 -14.77
CA SER A 20 3.32 0.80 -15.20
C SER A 20 3.77 -0.11 -14.04
N GLU A 21 4.16 0.49 -12.93
CA GLU A 21 4.62 -0.22 -11.74
C GLU A 21 3.56 -0.39 -10.64
N GLY A 22 2.34 0.09 -10.87
CA GLY A 22 1.23 0.00 -9.94
C GLY A 22 1.23 1.07 -8.83
N TYR A 23 1.96 2.17 -9.00
CA TYR A 23 1.88 3.34 -8.12
C TYR A 23 0.80 4.29 -8.61
N LEU A 24 0.00 4.84 -7.70
CA LEU A 24 -0.95 5.91 -8.05
C LEU A 24 -0.20 7.14 -8.59
N ILE A 25 -0.65 7.59 -9.76
CA ILE A 25 -0.19 8.84 -10.39
C ILE A 25 -0.68 10.03 -9.55
N ASP A 26 -1.93 9.96 -9.11
CA ASP A 26 -2.55 10.93 -8.22
C ASP A 26 -3.00 10.27 -6.89
N PRO A 27 -2.33 10.59 -5.76
CA PRO A 27 -2.72 10.11 -4.43
C PRO A 27 -4.16 10.47 -4.02
N ALA A 28 -4.76 11.48 -4.63
CA ALA A 28 -6.15 11.88 -4.38
C ALA A 28 -7.16 10.84 -4.91
N LEU A 29 -6.77 10.02 -5.89
CA LEU A 29 -7.60 8.94 -6.43
C LEU A 29 -7.56 7.67 -5.58
N TRP A 30 -6.78 7.66 -4.50
CA TRP A 30 -6.70 6.49 -3.63
C TRP A 30 -8.03 6.22 -2.93
N THR A 31 -8.38 4.95 -2.86
CA THR A 31 -9.53 4.42 -2.13
C THR A 31 -9.14 3.20 -1.32
N GLU A 32 -9.96 2.80 -0.34
CA GLU A 32 -9.73 1.55 0.40
C GLU A 32 -9.75 0.35 -0.55
N THR A 33 -10.65 0.34 -1.55
CA THR A 33 -10.70 -0.70 -2.59
C THR A 33 -9.41 -0.78 -3.41
N PHE A 34 -8.81 0.36 -3.76
CA PHE A 34 -7.50 0.38 -4.42
C PHE A 34 -6.44 -0.31 -3.56
N ALA A 35 -6.38 0.02 -2.27
CA ALA A 35 -5.40 -0.56 -1.35
C ALA A 35 -5.57 -2.09 -1.26
N GLU A 36 -6.80 -2.58 -1.15
CA GLU A 36 -7.09 -4.01 -1.15
C GLU A 36 -6.66 -4.69 -2.45
N THR A 37 -6.96 -4.10 -3.60
CA THR A 37 -6.56 -4.65 -4.91
C THR A 37 -5.04 -4.72 -5.05
N VAL A 38 -4.32 -3.66 -4.65
CA VAL A 38 -2.85 -3.64 -4.71
C VAL A 38 -2.26 -4.63 -3.70
N ALA A 39 -2.78 -4.70 -2.48
CA ALA A 39 -2.29 -5.63 -1.48
C ALA A 39 -2.43 -7.08 -1.94
N ARG A 40 -3.57 -7.46 -2.52
CA ARG A 40 -3.76 -8.80 -3.10
C ARG A 40 -2.77 -9.10 -4.23
N ARG A 41 -2.41 -8.11 -5.05
CA ARG A 41 -1.40 -8.26 -6.11
C ARG A 41 0.02 -8.43 -5.57
N GLU A 42 0.28 -7.87 -4.39
CA GLU A 42 1.54 -7.99 -3.67
C GLU A 42 1.56 -9.19 -2.69
N ASP A 43 0.55 -10.07 -2.79
CA ASP A 43 0.35 -11.25 -1.94
C ASP A 43 0.27 -10.91 -0.44
N ILE A 44 -0.34 -9.76 -0.12
CA ILE A 44 -0.57 -9.27 1.23
C ILE A 44 -2.07 -9.26 1.54
N GLU A 45 -2.43 -9.83 2.68
CA GLU A 45 -3.75 -9.69 3.28
C GLU A 45 -3.77 -8.50 4.26
N LEU A 46 -4.61 -7.50 3.97
CA LEU A 46 -4.71 -6.30 4.80
C LEU A 46 -5.47 -6.57 6.10
N SER A 47 -4.73 -6.89 7.16
CA SER A 47 -5.24 -6.88 8.54
C SER A 47 -5.43 -5.46 9.09
N ASP A 48 -6.06 -5.34 10.26
CA ASP A 48 -6.25 -4.07 10.97
C ASP A 48 -4.93 -3.31 11.21
N GLU A 49 -3.83 -4.03 11.44
CA GLU A 49 -2.52 -3.41 11.64
C GLU A 49 -1.97 -2.78 10.35
N HIS A 50 -2.20 -3.41 9.20
CA HIS A 50 -1.87 -2.82 7.90
C HIS A 50 -2.66 -1.55 7.66
N TRP A 51 -3.97 -1.57 7.96
CA TRP A 51 -4.83 -0.40 7.82
C TRP A 51 -4.40 0.76 8.71
N LYS A 52 -3.94 0.50 9.94
CA LYS A 52 -3.36 1.54 10.81
C LYS A 52 -2.16 2.22 10.16
N VAL A 53 -1.24 1.44 9.59
CA VAL A 53 -0.06 1.97 8.88
C VAL A 53 -0.47 2.78 7.65
N ILE A 54 -1.35 2.22 6.82
CA ILE A 54 -1.82 2.87 5.60
C ILE A 54 -2.49 4.21 5.92
N ARG A 55 -3.41 4.23 6.89
CA ARG A 55 -4.10 5.44 7.32
C ARG A 55 -3.14 6.45 7.93
N PHE A 56 -2.18 6.02 8.75
CA PHE A 56 -1.12 6.89 9.27
C PHE A 56 -0.34 7.55 8.14
N MET A 57 0.09 6.77 7.14
CA MET A 57 0.83 7.30 6.00
C MET A 57 0.00 8.32 5.21
N ARG A 58 -1.29 8.07 5.01
CA ARG A 58 -2.20 8.98 4.31
C ARG A 58 -2.46 10.26 5.08
N SER A 59 -2.72 10.19 6.38
CA SER A 59 -2.86 11.38 7.23
C SER A 59 -1.57 12.21 7.23
N TRP A 60 -0.41 11.55 7.25
CA TRP A 60 0.87 12.25 7.14
C TRP A 60 1.02 12.98 5.80
N LEU A 61 0.64 12.34 4.69
CA LEU A 61 0.65 12.97 3.37
C LEU A 61 -0.29 14.17 3.30
N ASP A 62 -1.49 14.07 3.89
CA ASP A 62 -2.46 15.16 3.94
C ASP A 62 -1.94 16.36 4.75
N GLU A 63 -1.28 16.09 5.88
CA GLU A 63 -0.78 17.13 6.78
C GLU A 63 0.55 17.76 6.32
N HIS A 64 1.46 16.98 5.74
CA HIS A 64 2.82 17.43 5.38
C HIS A 64 3.03 17.59 3.87
N GLY A 65 2.12 17.10 3.03
CA GLY A 65 2.25 17.10 1.57
C GLY A 65 3.31 16.14 1.01
N VAL A 66 3.95 15.34 1.86
CA VAL A 66 5.03 14.40 1.49
C VAL A 66 4.84 13.05 2.18
N SER A 67 5.28 11.95 1.56
CA SER A 67 5.22 10.62 2.19
C SER A 67 6.11 10.55 3.43
N PRO A 68 5.68 9.87 4.52
CA PRO A 68 6.55 9.65 5.67
C PRO A 68 7.72 8.73 5.31
N ASP A 69 8.88 8.98 5.90
CA ASP A 69 10.00 8.03 5.88
C ASP A 69 9.65 6.77 6.70
N ALA A 70 10.24 5.63 6.35
CA ALA A 70 10.19 4.39 7.10
C ALA A 70 10.43 4.58 8.61
N ARG A 71 11.29 5.53 9.02
CA ARG A 71 11.52 5.83 10.44
C ARG A 71 10.27 6.31 11.18
N HIS A 72 9.44 7.13 10.53
CA HIS A 72 8.19 7.61 11.12
C HIS A 72 7.17 6.49 11.25
N VAL A 73 7.07 5.64 10.22
CA VAL A 73 6.18 4.47 10.23
C VAL A 73 6.64 3.45 11.28
N MET A 74 7.94 3.19 11.37
CA MET A 74 8.53 2.34 12.42
C MET A 74 8.18 2.89 13.79
N LYS A 75 8.37 4.19 14.04
CA LYS A 75 8.02 4.84 15.32
C LYS A 75 6.53 4.72 15.66
N PHE A 76 5.66 4.85 14.65
CA PHE A 76 4.21 4.69 14.81
C PHE A 76 3.83 3.26 15.24
N LEU A 77 4.46 2.24 14.65
CA LEU A 77 4.23 0.83 14.99
C LEU A 77 4.92 0.36 16.27
N SER A 78 6.09 0.92 16.56
CA SER A 78 6.92 0.57 17.71
C SER A 78 6.32 1.09 19.01
N GLY A 79 5.62 2.23 18.95
CA GLY A 79 5.28 3.00 20.14
C GLY A 79 6.56 3.26 20.96
N ASP A 80 6.50 3.02 22.27
CA ASP A 80 7.63 3.11 23.20
C ASP A 80 8.57 1.87 23.20
N ARG A 81 8.33 0.86 22.37
CA ARG A 81 9.13 -0.37 22.33
C ARG A 81 9.89 -0.44 21.02
N ASP A 82 11.18 -0.81 21.03
CA ASP A 82 12.09 -0.90 19.86
C ASP A 82 11.72 -1.97 18.80
N ALA A 83 10.44 -2.38 18.68
CA ALA A 83 9.97 -3.50 17.87
C ALA A 83 9.36 -3.11 16.51
N GLY A 84 9.30 -1.81 16.16
CA GLY A 84 8.60 -1.34 14.96
C GLY A 84 9.16 -1.88 13.65
N ARG A 85 10.48 -2.11 13.58
CA ARG A 85 11.12 -2.70 12.42
C ARG A 85 10.66 -4.15 12.19
N ALA A 86 10.70 -4.97 13.23
CA ALA A 86 10.27 -6.38 13.15
C ALA A 86 8.80 -6.47 12.72
N ARG A 87 7.93 -5.64 13.30
CA ARG A 87 6.52 -5.57 12.90
C ARG A 87 6.30 -5.14 11.46
N LEU A 88 7.05 -4.16 10.95
CA LEU A 88 6.98 -3.79 9.53
C LEU A 88 7.37 -4.93 8.60
N PHE A 89 8.38 -5.71 8.97
CA PHE A 89 8.78 -6.90 8.20
C PHE A 89 7.71 -8.00 8.24
N GLU A 90 7.02 -8.18 9.37
CA GLU A 90 5.92 -9.14 9.49
C GLU A 90 4.70 -8.72 8.64
N LEU A 91 4.36 -7.43 8.66
CA LEU A 91 3.24 -6.89 7.89
C LEU A 91 3.55 -6.82 6.37
N PHE A 92 4.78 -6.48 6.01
CA PHE A 92 5.14 -6.25 4.61
C PHE A 92 6.46 -6.96 4.25
N PRO A 93 6.43 -8.28 4.06
CA PRO A 93 7.64 -9.11 4.00
C PRO A 93 8.46 -8.97 2.71
N TYR A 94 7.87 -8.56 1.58
CA TYR A 94 8.54 -8.49 0.28
C TYR A 94 9.17 -7.13 -0.02
N GLY A 95 9.17 -6.22 0.96
CA GLY A 95 9.79 -4.91 0.85
C GLY A 95 8.94 -3.85 1.54
N TYR A 96 9.02 -3.81 2.88
CA TYR A 96 8.09 -3.07 3.72
C TYR A 96 7.84 -1.62 3.31
N VAL A 97 8.91 -0.89 2.95
CA VAL A 97 8.76 0.51 2.48
C VAL A 97 8.04 0.56 1.14
N LYS A 98 8.42 -0.30 0.19
CA LYS A 98 7.87 -0.32 -1.16
C LYS A 98 6.39 -0.68 -1.14
N GLN A 99 6.07 -1.75 -0.43
CA GLN A 99 4.72 -2.29 -0.34
C GLN A 99 3.78 -1.35 0.41
N ALA A 100 4.19 -0.87 1.60
CA ALA A 100 3.38 0.09 2.36
C ALA A 100 3.14 1.39 1.57
N CYS A 101 4.16 1.95 0.92
CA CYS A 101 3.99 3.14 0.07
C CYS A 101 3.03 2.88 -1.10
N LYS A 102 3.17 1.76 -1.81
CA LYS A 102 2.32 1.45 -2.96
C LYS A 102 0.87 1.26 -2.54
N ILE A 103 0.63 0.45 -1.50
CA ILE A 103 -0.71 0.15 -0.98
C ILE A 103 -1.36 1.42 -0.41
N ALA A 104 -0.59 2.28 0.27
CA ALA A 104 -1.09 3.56 0.79
C ALA A 104 -1.35 4.63 -0.28
N GLY A 105 -1.05 4.34 -1.56
CA GLY A 105 -1.24 5.26 -2.67
C GLY A 105 -0.23 6.40 -2.72
N MET A 106 0.95 6.19 -2.16
CA MET A 106 2.02 7.18 -2.21
C MET A 106 2.62 7.25 -3.61
N LYS A 107 3.02 8.47 -4.01
CA LYS A 107 3.80 8.65 -5.23
C LYS A 107 5.10 7.85 -5.13
N LYS A 108 5.49 7.29 -6.27
CA LYS A 108 6.78 6.60 -6.45
C LYS A 108 7.91 7.47 -5.88
N PRO A 109 8.69 7.00 -4.87
CA PRO A 109 9.82 7.76 -4.35
C PRO A 109 10.84 8.01 -5.45
N ARG A 110 11.42 9.22 -5.55
CA ARG A 110 12.43 9.50 -6.58
C ARG A 110 13.76 8.74 -6.37
N ALA A 111 14.01 8.23 -5.17
CA ALA A 111 15.30 7.68 -4.77
C ALA A 111 15.52 6.18 -5.05
N TRP A 112 14.56 5.44 -5.62
CA TRP A 112 14.74 4.00 -5.86
C TRP A 112 15.19 3.67 -7.28
N SER A 113 15.92 4.56 -7.96
CA SER A 113 16.53 4.20 -9.25
C SER A 113 17.43 2.98 -9.07
N THR A 114 16.95 1.83 -9.56
CA THR A 114 17.72 0.61 -9.74
C THR A 114 18.96 0.98 -10.55
N GLY A 115 20.12 0.97 -9.89
CA GLY A 115 21.40 0.73 -10.54
C GLY A 115 21.67 -0.76 -10.56
#